data_AF-A0A924YLB0-F1
#
_entry.id   AF-A0A924YLB0-F1
#
_cell.length_a   1.000
_cell.length_b   1.000
_cell.length_c   1.000
_cell.angle_alpha   90.00
_cell.angle_beta   90.00
_cell.angle_gamma   90.00
#
_symmetry.space_group_name_H-M   'P 1'
#
loop_
_entity.id
_entity.type
_entity.pdbx_description
1 polymer ?
#
loop_
_entity_poly.entity_id
_entity_poly.type
_entity_poly.pdbx_seq_one_letter_code
_entity_poly.pdbx_strand_id
1 'polypeptide(L)'
;MRARTPWVLRANLARGNVIVSSSRIAHRFTARQAQFGTLLFVTGLAVLALAAWDNSSGLPFPMPSFWHSQRTICLLLALVIAALGLFVLGNGPLAEHEERRRASWGPARPGRRFRSLEVYSRDGCHLCEEAIELLQSYSAFLPPVQEVDIDTDPALRSRFDTEVPVVVIDGKVRFKGRVSEVLLRRLIEGTSPSRGDVA
;
A
#
# COMPACT_ATOMS: atom_id res chain seq x y z
N MET A 1 7.30 -3.81 -68.69
CA MET A 1 8.40 -4.14 -67.75
C MET A 1 8.17 -3.38 -66.45
N ARG A 2 8.14 -4.08 -65.30
CA ARG A 2 8.17 -3.57 -63.89
C ARG A 2 7.01 -2.64 -63.47
N ALA A 3 6.43 -2.68 -62.26
CA ALA A 3 6.57 -3.56 -61.09
C ALA A 3 5.50 -3.17 -60.03
N ARG A 4 5.30 -4.05 -59.03
CA ARG A 4 5.02 -3.77 -57.59
C ARG A 4 3.66 -3.18 -57.18
N THR A 5 2.97 -3.61 -56.12
CA THR A 5 2.97 -4.78 -55.23
C THR A 5 1.67 -4.66 -54.37
N PRO A 6 1.16 -5.77 -53.81
CA PRO A 6 -0.01 -5.82 -52.94
C PRO A 6 0.37 -5.59 -51.47
N TRP A 7 -0.39 -4.77 -50.73
CA TRP A 7 -0.21 -4.59 -49.28
C TRP A 7 -1.54 -4.73 -48.55
N VAL A 8 -1.95 -6.00 -48.37
CA VAL A 8 -2.85 -6.38 -47.29
C VAL A 8 -2.01 -6.34 -46.00
N LEU A 9 -2.02 -5.21 -45.31
CA LEU A 9 -1.45 -5.06 -43.98
C LEU A 9 -2.53 -5.39 -42.93
N ARG A 10 -2.41 -6.59 -42.37
CA ARG A 10 -2.96 -6.93 -41.05
C ARG A 10 -2.36 -5.95 -40.03
N ALA A 11 -3.14 -4.97 -39.58
CA ALA A 11 -2.81 -4.19 -38.41
C ALA A 11 -3.17 -5.00 -37.16
N ASN A 12 -2.17 -5.73 -36.65
CA ASN A 12 -2.13 -6.20 -35.27
C ASN A 12 -2.05 -4.97 -34.35
N LEU A 13 -3.18 -4.52 -33.81
CA LEU A 13 -3.21 -3.48 -32.79
C LEU A 13 -3.28 -4.12 -31.40
N ALA A 14 -2.09 -4.31 -30.86
CA ALA A 14 -1.81 -4.51 -29.45
C ALA A 14 -2.23 -3.28 -28.64
N ARG A 15 -3.25 -3.39 -27.78
CA ARG A 15 -3.64 -2.39 -26.75
C ARG A 15 -4.40 -3.11 -25.63
N GLY A 16 -4.07 -3.06 -24.35
CA GLY A 16 -2.89 -2.55 -23.67
C GLY A 16 -2.72 -3.38 -22.39
N ASN A 17 -1.61 -4.10 -22.32
CA ASN A 17 -1.20 -4.73 -21.08
C ASN A 17 -0.35 -3.68 -20.37
N VAL A 18 -0.96 -2.90 -19.46
CA VAL A 18 -0.19 -2.08 -18.51
C VAL A 18 0.42 -3.06 -17.52
N ILE A 19 1.49 -3.73 -17.96
CA ILE A 19 2.34 -4.49 -17.06
C ILE A 19 3.11 -3.42 -16.28
N VAL A 20 2.61 -3.07 -15.10
CA VAL A 20 3.42 -2.43 -14.06
C VAL A 20 4.49 -3.45 -13.65
N SER A 21 5.54 -3.54 -14.47
CA SER A 21 6.69 -4.43 -14.26
C SER A 21 7.65 -3.76 -13.29
N SER A 22 7.36 -3.84 -11.99
CA SER A 22 8.36 -3.57 -10.94
C SER A 22 8.09 -4.36 -9.64
N SER A 23 7.78 -5.65 -9.73
CA SER A 23 7.45 -6.46 -8.54
C SER A 23 8.36 -7.67 -8.31
N ARG A 24 9.16 -8.11 -9.28
CA ARG A 24 9.93 -9.36 -9.12
C ARG A 24 11.11 -9.29 -8.14
N ILE A 25 11.67 -8.10 -7.90
CA ILE A 25 12.84 -7.93 -7.01
C ILE A 25 12.39 -7.73 -5.55
N ALA A 26 11.31 -6.98 -5.33
CA ALA A 26 10.76 -6.72 -3.98
C ALA A 26 10.20 -7.98 -3.29
N HIS A 27 9.59 -8.90 -4.05
CA HIS A 27 8.97 -10.11 -3.49
C HIS A 27 9.96 -11.15 -2.93
N ARG A 28 11.25 -11.12 -3.30
CA ARG A 28 12.24 -12.09 -2.79
C ARG A 28 12.83 -11.69 -1.43
N PHE A 29 12.82 -10.40 -1.11
CA PHE A 29 13.30 -9.91 0.19
C PHE A 29 12.27 -10.14 1.30
N THR A 30 10.98 -9.97 1.01
CA THR A 30 9.87 -10.05 1.96
C THR A 30 9.56 -11.47 2.43
N ALA A 31 9.65 -12.47 1.55
CA ALA A 31 9.48 -13.87 1.95
C ALA A 31 10.55 -14.34 2.97
N ARG A 32 11.81 -13.90 2.79
CA ARG A 32 12.89 -14.20 3.75
C ARG A 32 12.70 -13.45 5.07
N GLN A 33 12.27 -12.20 5.03
CA GLN A 33 12.10 -11.36 6.22
C GLN A 33 10.97 -11.85 7.15
N ALA A 34 9.84 -12.31 6.58
CA ALA A 34 8.75 -12.92 7.36
C ALA A 34 9.14 -14.29 7.97
N GLN A 35 9.98 -15.07 7.27
CA GLN A 35 10.55 -16.31 7.79
C GLN A 35 11.46 -16.04 8.99
N PHE A 36 12.31 -15.00 8.92
CA PHE A 36 13.16 -14.61 10.05
C PHE A 36 12.34 -14.17 11.27
N GLY A 37 11.31 -13.35 11.10
CA GLY A 37 10.42 -12.93 12.18
C GLY A 37 9.70 -14.11 12.86
N THR A 38 9.22 -15.07 12.07
CA THR A 38 8.56 -16.29 12.58
C THR A 38 9.54 -17.19 13.32
N LEU A 39 10.75 -17.40 12.77
CA LEU A 39 11.81 -18.19 13.39
C LEU A 39 12.27 -17.60 14.73
N LEU A 40 12.48 -16.28 14.79
CA LEU A 40 12.84 -15.56 16.03
C LEU A 40 11.75 -15.71 17.09
N PHE A 41 10.48 -15.48 16.73
CA PHE A 41 9.36 -15.60 17.67
C PHE A 41 9.19 -17.02 18.22
N VAL A 42 9.22 -18.03 17.34
CA VAL A 42 9.10 -19.45 17.75
C VAL A 42 10.27 -19.87 18.64
N THR A 43 11.49 -19.42 18.32
CA THR A 43 12.68 -19.71 19.15
C THR A 43 12.55 -19.09 20.54
N GLY A 44 12.14 -17.82 20.64
CA GLY A 44 11.92 -17.15 21.93
C GLY A 44 10.85 -17.84 22.78
N LEU A 45 9.73 -18.22 22.16
CA LEU A 45 8.61 -18.88 22.84
C LEU A 45 8.98 -20.31 23.28
N ALA A 46 9.76 -21.04 22.48
CA ALA A 46 10.28 -22.36 22.83
C ALA A 46 11.23 -22.31 24.04
N VAL A 47 12.12 -21.31 24.13
CA VAL A 47 13.01 -21.13 25.29
C VAL A 47 12.21 -20.80 26.55
N LEU A 48 11.20 -19.93 26.45
CA LEU A 48 10.29 -19.63 27.58
C LEU A 48 9.50 -20.85 28.04
N ALA A 49 9.00 -21.66 27.10
CA ALA A 49 8.27 -22.89 27.40
C ALA A 49 9.17 -23.94 28.08
N LEU A 50 10.41 -24.11 27.61
CA LEU A 50 11.39 -25.01 28.23
C LEU A 50 11.77 -24.55 29.65
N ALA A 51 11.95 -23.25 29.87
CA ALA A 51 12.26 -22.71 31.19
C ALA A 51 11.08 -22.84 32.18
N ALA A 52 9.84 -22.77 31.68
CA ALA A 52 8.63 -22.99 32.45
C ALA A 52 8.45 -24.48 32.81
N TRP A 53 8.73 -25.40 31.89
CA TRP A 53 8.70 -26.85 32.14
C TRP A 53 9.74 -27.26 33.17
N ASP A 54 10.98 -26.79 33.04
CA ASP A 54 12.06 -27.03 33.99
C ASP A 54 11.66 -26.62 35.42
N ASN A 55 10.96 -25.48 35.56
CA ASN A 55 10.48 -25.00 36.85
C ASN A 55 9.40 -25.88 37.48
N SER A 56 8.54 -26.51 36.68
CA SER A 56 7.36 -27.23 37.16
C SER A 56 7.57 -28.72 37.34
N SER A 57 8.37 -29.34 36.46
CA SER A 57 8.46 -30.80 36.32
C SER A 57 9.88 -31.35 36.45
N GLY A 58 10.90 -30.48 36.32
CA GLY A 58 12.28 -30.88 36.10
C GLY A 58 12.46 -31.55 34.72
N LEU A 59 13.60 -31.29 34.06
CA LEU A 59 13.86 -31.86 32.75
C LEU A 59 14.49 -33.26 32.86
N PRO A 60 14.06 -34.25 32.06
CA PRO A 60 14.60 -35.61 32.10
C PRO A 60 15.96 -35.76 31.41
N PHE A 61 16.57 -34.65 30.96
CA PHE A 61 17.83 -34.62 30.23
C PHE A 61 18.80 -33.59 30.84
N PRO A 62 20.12 -33.82 30.78
CA PRO A 62 21.11 -32.91 31.35
C PRO A 62 21.18 -31.62 30.54
N MET A 63 20.78 -30.51 31.15
CA MET A 63 20.93 -29.17 30.57
C MET A 63 22.36 -28.64 30.77
N PRO A 64 22.88 -27.83 29.83
CA PRO A 64 24.19 -27.22 29.95
C PRO A 64 24.24 -26.23 31.13
N SER A 65 25.42 -26.06 31.73
CA SER A 65 25.63 -25.34 33.00
C SER A 65 25.16 -23.87 33.00
N PHE A 66 25.10 -23.23 31.84
CA PHE A 66 24.63 -21.85 31.72
C PHE A 66 23.12 -21.68 31.99
N TRP A 67 22.33 -22.75 31.85
CA TRP A 67 20.86 -22.72 32.00
C TRP A 67 20.42 -22.36 33.43
N HIS A 68 21.15 -22.86 34.42
CA HIS A 68 20.87 -22.59 35.83
C HIS A 68 21.74 -21.45 36.40
N SER A 69 22.97 -21.29 35.91
CA SER A 69 23.90 -20.27 36.40
C SER A 69 23.47 -18.84 36.07
N GLN A 70 22.85 -18.62 34.91
CA GLN A 70 22.41 -17.29 34.46
C GLN A 70 20.95 -17.28 33.98
N ARG A 71 20.07 -17.90 34.78
CA ARG A 71 18.64 -18.08 34.48
C ARG A 71 17.92 -16.77 34.11
N THR A 72 18.28 -15.67 34.78
CA THR A 72 17.71 -14.33 34.52
C THR A 72 18.10 -13.78 33.14
N ILE A 73 19.36 -13.96 32.74
CA ILE A 73 19.88 -13.51 31.44
C ILE A 73 19.21 -14.30 30.30
N CYS A 74 19.03 -15.62 30.46
CA CYS A 74 18.33 -16.44 29.48
C CYS A 74 16.87 -16.00 29.29
N LEU A 75 16.14 -15.71 30.37
CA LEU A 75 14.75 -15.26 30.29
C LEU A 75 14.61 -13.87 29.67
N LEU A 76 15.50 -12.92 30.03
CA LEU A 76 15.52 -11.59 29.42
C LEU A 76 15.82 -11.67 27.92
N LEU A 77 16.82 -12.48 27.51
CA LEU A 77 17.14 -12.66 26.11
C LEU A 77 15.97 -13.27 25.32
N ALA A 78 15.28 -14.26 25.89
CA ALA A 78 14.11 -14.88 25.26
C ALA A 78 12.92 -13.90 25.11
N LEU A 79 12.69 -13.06 26.12
CA LEU A 79 11.64 -12.03 26.09
C LEU A 79 11.97 -10.94 25.06
N VAL A 80 13.23 -10.50 24.99
CA VAL A 80 13.72 -9.55 23.98
C VAL A 80 13.58 -10.14 22.57
N ILE A 81 13.95 -11.40 22.35
CA ILE A 81 13.79 -12.09 21.07
C ILE A 81 12.32 -12.19 20.67
N ALA A 82 11.43 -12.56 21.60
CA ALA A 82 9.99 -12.64 21.35
C ALA A 82 9.36 -11.27 21.05
N ALA A 83 9.76 -10.24 21.80
CA ALA A 83 9.30 -8.87 21.58
C ALA A 83 9.77 -8.30 20.24
N LEU A 84 11.03 -8.55 19.86
CA LEU A 84 11.56 -8.21 18.53
C LEU A 84 10.82 -8.98 17.42
N GLY A 85 10.49 -10.26 17.63
CA GLY A 85 9.68 -11.05 16.70
C GLY A 85 8.27 -10.46 16.50
N LEU A 86 7.58 -10.09 17.59
CA LEU A 86 6.29 -9.40 17.54
C LEU A 86 6.38 -8.04 16.86
N PHE A 87 7.44 -7.27 17.13
CA PHE A 87 7.67 -5.99 16.47
C PHE A 87 7.89 -6.14 14.96
N VAL A 88 8.69 -7.12 14.52
CA VAL A 88 8.90 -7.41 13.10
C VAL A 88 7.63 -7.89 12.40
N LEU A 89 6.79 -8.68 13.09
CA LEU A 89 5.50 -9.12 12.57
C LEU A 89 4.46 -8.00 12.53
N GLY A 90 4.44 -7.13 13.55
CA GLY A 90 3.50 -6.01 13.67
C GLY A 90 3.80 -4.83 12.75
N ASN A 91 5.08 -4.62 12.39
CA ASN A 91 5.48 -3.66 11.35
C ASN A 91 5.47 -4.27 9.94
N GLY A 92 5.18 -5.56 9.80
CA GLY A 92 4.96 -6.24 8.52
C GLY A 92 3.47 -6.37 8.19
N PRO A 93 3.09 -7.44 7.49
CA PRO A 93 2.48 -7.52 6.15
C PRO A 93 1.12 -6.83 5.91
N LEU A 94 0.53 -6.07 6.84
CA LEU A 94 -0.78 -5.42 6.62
C LEU A 94 -0.72 -4.34 5.54
N ALA A 95 0.30 -3.48 5.56
CA ALA A 95 0.52 -2.47 4.52
C ALA A 95 0.72 -3.11 3.13
N GLU A 96 1.43 -4.24 3.06
CA GLU A 96 1.65 -4.98 1.80
C GLU A 96 0.39 -5.67 1.28
N HIS A 97 -0.48 -6.15 2.17
CA HIS A 97 -1.78 -6.71 1.80
C HIS A 97 -2.72 -5.64 1.24
N GLU A 98 -2.73 -4.45 1.85
CA GLU A 98 -3.48 -3.28 1.37
C GLU A 98 -3.00 -2.87 -0.03
N GLU A 99 -1.68 -2.77 -0.22
CA GLU A 99 -1.05 -2.38 -1.46
C GLU A 99 -1.21 -3.43 -2.57
N ARG A 100 -1.11 -4.73 -2.23
CA ARG A 100 -1.44 -5.83 -3.16
C ARG A 100 -2.92 -5.79 -3.56
N ARG A 101 -3.83 -5.53 -2.61
CA ARG A 101 -5.27 -5.36 -2.91
C ARG A 101 -5.52 -4.16 -3.82
N ARG A 102 -4.81 -3.05 -3.59
CA ARG A 102 -4.84 -1.85 -4.45
C ARG A 102 -4.33 -2.15 -5.86
N ALA A 103 -3.17 -2.78 -5.99
CA ALA A 103 -2.61 -3.18 -7.28
C ALA A 103 -3.46 -4.22 -8.03
N SER A 104 -4.21 -5.06 -7.31
CA SER A 104 -5.10 -6.06 -7.93
C SER A 104 -6.43 -5.49 -8.44
N TRP A 105 -6.81 -4.28 -8.00
CA TRP A 105 -8.08 -3.68 -8.39
C TRP A 105 -7.95 -2.95 -9.72
N GLY A 106 -8.97 -3.11 -10.56
CA GLY A 106 -9.15 -2.32 -11.78
C GLY A 106 -10.63 -2.26 -12.15
N PRO A 107 -11.10 -1.18 -12.80
CA PRO A 107 -12.49 -1.04 -13.17
C PRO A 107 -12.86 -2.01 -14.30
N ALA A 108 -14.13 -2.43 -14.34
CA ALA A 108 -14.66 -3.35 -15.36
C ALA A 108 -14.50 -2.86 -16.81
N ARG A 109 -14.33 -1.56 -17.02
CA ARG A 109 -14.04 -0.96 -18.33
C ARG A 109 -12.80 -0.07 -18.23
N PRO A 110 -11.76 -0.27 -19.06
CA PRO A 110 -10.61 0.62 -19.08
C PRO A 110 -10.96 1.98 -19.71
N GLY A 111 -10.14 3.00 -19.44
CA GLY A 111 -10.25 4.34 -20.04
C GLY A 111 -10.27 5.48 -19.00
N ARG A 112 -9.93 6.69 -19.45
CA ARG A 112 -10.10 7.92 -18.65
C ARG A 112 -11.59 8.21 -18.48
N ARG A 113 -11.98 8.64 -17.28
CA ARG A 113 -13.39 8.88 -16.90
C ARG A 113 -13.65 10.32 -16.49
N PHE A 114 -12.62 11.04 -16.07
CA PHE A 114 -12.68 12.42 -15.59
C PHE A 114 -11.72 13.30 -16.38
N ARG A 115 -12.03 14.60 -16.44
CA ARG A 115 -11.28 15.60 -17.20
C ARG A 115 -10.40 16.46 -16.31
N SER A 116 -10.87 16.79 -15.11
CA SER A 116 -10.09 17.55 -14.12
C SER A 116 -10.12 16.91 -12.74
N LEU A 117 -9.01 17.07 -12.02
CA LEU A 117 -8.83 16.67 -10.62
C LEU A 117 -8.06 17.78 -9.94
N GLU A 118 -8.72 18.47 -9.02
CA GLU A 118 -8.16 19.54 -8.21
C GLU A 118 -8.23 19.12 -6.74
N VAL A 119 -7.16 19.41 -5.99
CA VAL A 119 -7.08 19.17 -4.56
C VAL A 119 -6.76 20.49 -3.89
N TYR A 120 -7.70 20.98 -3.09
CA TYR A 120 -7.45 22.11 -2.22
C TYR A 120 -6.70 21.63 -0.98
N SER A 121 -5.47 22.11 -0.81
CA SER A 121 -4.54 21.74 0.26
C SER A 121 -4.11 22.96 1.07
N ARG A 122 -3.30 22.73 2.11
CA ARG A 122 -2.64 23.73 2.94
C ARG A 122 -1.28 23.18 3.35
N ASP A 123 -0.30 24.07 3.49
CA ASP A 123 1.02 23.74 3.99
C ASP A 123 0.99 23.08 5.38
N GLY A 124 1.76 22.00 5.53
CA GLY A 124 1.88 21.27 6.80
C GLY A 124 0.69 20.38 7.15
N CYS A 125 -0.22 20.11 6.20
CA CYS A 125 -1.35 19.22 6.44
C CYS A 125 -1.06 17.78 5.96
N HIS A 126 -0.77 16.89 6.91
CA HIS A 126 -0.50 15.48 6.62
C HIS A 126 -1.66 14.76 5.90
N LEU A 127 -2.91 15.15 6.19
CA LEU A 127 -4.08 14.59 5.49
C LEU A 127 -4.09 14.94 4.00
N CYS A 128 -3.54 16.11 3.61
CA CYS A 128 -3.43 16.48 2.20
C CYS A 128 -2.42 15.60 1.47
N GLU A 129 -1.27 15.35 2.09
CA GLU A 129 -0.24 14.45 1.57
C GLU A 129 -0.82 13.04 1.35
N GLU A 130 -1.48 12.48 2.37
CA GLU A 130 -2.15 11.18 2.27
C GLU A 130 -3.17 11.13 1.12
N ALA A 131 -3.96 12.20 0.95
CA ALA A 131 -4.95 12.27 -0.11
C ALA A 131 -4.31 12.36 -1.51
N ILE A 132 -3.25 13.15 -1.67
CA ILE A 132 -2.54 13.32 -2.93
C ILE A 132 -1.84 12.02 -3.34
N GLU A 133 -1.13 11.37 -2.41
CA GLU A 133 -0.49 10.07 -2.65
C GLU A 133 -1.51 9.01 -3.08
N LEU A 134 -2.64 8.95 -2.37
CA LEU A 134 -3.73 8.05 -2.73
C LEU A 134 -4.22 8.35 -4.15
N LEU A 135 -4.54 9.59 -4.50
CA LEU A 135 -5.04 9.94 -5.83
C LEU A 135 -4.00 9.64 -6.94
N GLN A 136 -2.72 9.90 -6.69
CA GLN A 136 -1.63 9.60 -7.63
C GLN A 136 -1.48 8.10 -7.89
N SER A 137 -1.74 7.25 -6.89
CA SER A 137 -1.76 5.78 -7.08
C SER A 137 -2.86 5.31 -8.06
N TYR A 138 -3.86 6.15 -8.34
CA TYR A 138 -4.94 5.92 -9.31
C TYR A 138 -4.79 6.74 -10.61
N SER A 139 -3.60 7.28 -10.89
CA SER A 139 -3.30 8.09 -12.10
C SER A 139 -3.59 7.39 -13.43
N ALA A 140 -3.70 6.06 -13.47
CA ALA A 140 -4.14 5.33 -14.66
C ALA A 140 -5.62 5.59 -15.03
N PHE A 141 -6.44 6.01 -14.06
CA PHE A 141 -7.89 6.22 -14.22
C PHE A 141 -8.31 7.67 -13.99
N LEU A 142 -7.49 8.43 -13.25
CA LEU A 142 -7.71 9.83 -12.92
C LEU A 142 -6.80 10.74 -13.76
N PRO A 143 -7.21 11.98 -14.06
CA PRO A 143 -6.31 12.98 -14.61
C PRO A 143 -5.23 13.39 -13.59
N PRO A 144 -4.16 14.09 -14.02
CA PRO A 144 -3.15 14.62 -13.11
C PRO A 144 -3.76 15.47 -11.99
N VAL A 145 -3.24 15.31 -10.78
CA VAL A 145 -3.65 16.09 -9.61
C VAL A 145 -3.17 17.53 -9.79
N GLN A 146 -4.09 18.48 -9.72
CA GLN A 146 -3.79 19.91 -9.63
C GLN A 146 -3.95 20.33 -8.17
N GLU A 147 -2.84 20.64 -7.52
CA GLU A 147 -2.83 21.10 -6.14
C GLU A 147 -3.06 22.62 -6.10
N VAL A 148 -3.95 23.06 -5.22
CA VAL A 148 -4.29 24.48 -5.03
C VAL A 148 -4.23 24.79 -3.53
N ASP A 149 -3.28 25.63 -3.14
CA ASP A 149 -3.15 26.08 -1.76
C ASP A 149 -4.25 27.10 -1.41
N ILE A 150 -5.09 26.76 -0.44
CA ILE A 150 -6.18 27.61 0.03
C ILE A 150 -5.68 28.88 0.74
N ASP A 151 -4.47 28.86 1.31
CA ASP A 151 -3.97 30.00 2.08
C ASP A 151 -3.54 31.16 1.18
N THR A 152 -3.39 30.91 -0.13
CA THR A 152 -3.16 31.94 -1.15
C THR A 152 -4.40 32.77 -1.50
N ASP A 153 -5.61 32.26 -1.26
CA ASP A 153 -6.87 32.93 -1.58
C ASP A 153 -7.79 33.03 -0.34
N PRO A 154 -8.02 34.25 0.20
CA PRO A 154 -8.91 34.48 1.34
C PRO A 154 -10.33 33.93 1.15
N ALA A 155 -10.84 33.88 -0.08
CA ALA A 155 -12.16 33.35 -0.39
C ALA A 155 -12.19 31.82 -0.27
N LEU A 156 -11.15 31.12 -0.74
CA LEU A 156 -11.02 29.67 -0.59
C LEU A 156 -10.80 29.28 0.88
N ARG A 157 -9.94 30.03 1.58
CA ARG A 157 -9.70 29.84 3.00
C ARG A 157 -10.99 29.93 3.81
N SER A 158 -11.78 30.99 3.64
CA SER A 158 -13.07 31.16 4.32
C SER A 158 -14.04 29.99 4.06
N ARG A 159 -13.96 29.38 2.88
CA ARG A 159 -14.88 28.34 2.42
C ARG A 159 -14.49 26.92 2.84
N PHE A 160 -13.20 26.64 2.96
CA PHE A 160 -12.67 25.28 3.16
C PHE A 160 -11.74 25.12 4.37
N ASP A 161 -11.59 26.14 5.23
CA ASP A 161 -10.61 26.19 6.33
C ASP A 161 -10.53 24.91 7.18
N THR A 162 -11.68 24.28 7.48
CA THR A 162 -11.78 23.10 8.35
C THR A 162 -12.05 21.79 7.60
N GLU A 163 -12.16 21.85 6.26
CA GLU A 163 -12.59 20.71 5.44
C GLU A 163 -11.48 20.14 4.54
N VAL A 164 -10.29 20.72 4.64
CA VAL A 164 -9.11 20.37 3.85
C VAL A 164 -8.56 19.00 4.28
N PRO A 165 -8.15 18.13 3.34
CA PRO A 165 -8.16 18.31 1.89
C PRO A 165 -9.55 18.22 1.26
N VAL A 166 -9.80 19.07 0.26
CA VAL A 166 -11.04 19.02 -0.53
C VAL A 166 -10.71 18.59 -1.94
N VAL A 167 -11.26 17.46 -2.36
CA VAL A 167 -11.03 16.89 -3.70
C VAL A 167 -12.18 17.24 -4.61
N VAL A 168 -11.87 17.94 -5.70
CA VAL A 168 -12.81 18.36 -6.74
C VAL A 168 -12.51 17.61 -8.03
N ILE A 169 -13.54 16.94 -8.57
CA ILE A 169 -13.45 16.18 -9.82
C ILE A 169 -14.51 16.70 -10.78
N ASP A 170 -14.07 17.16 -11.95
CA ASP A 170 -14.90 17.83 -12.97
C ASP A 170 -15.74 18.98 -12.37
N GLY A 171 -15.10 19.82 -11.54
CA GLY A 171 -15.73 20.98 -10.90
C GLY A 171 -16.72 20.65 -9.77
N LYS A 172 -16.84 19.39 -9.36
CA LYS A 172 -17.70 18.96 -8.24
C LYS A 172 -16.87 18.43 -7.08
N VAL A 173 -17.14 18.93 -5.87
CA VAL A 173 -16.55 18.38 -4.63
C VAL A 173 -17.00 16.93 -4.46
N ARG A 174 -16.06 16.00 -4.39
CA ARG A 174 -16.31 14.57 -4.18
C ARG A 174 -15.90 14.09 -2.80
N PHE A 175 -14.82 14.65 -2.26
CA PHE A 175 -14.30 14.30 -0.95
C PHE A 175 -13.92 15.55 -0.17
N LYS A 176 -14.07 15.47 1.15
CA LYS A 176 -13.64 16.47 2.13
C LYS A 176 -12.97 15.71 3.28
N GLY A 177 -11.87 16.24 3.81
CA GLY A 177 -11.07 15.56 4.82
C GLY A 177 -10.48 14.25 4.30
N ARG A 178 -10.60 13.15 5.08
CA ARG A 178 -10.00 11.86 4.70
C ARG A 178 -10.66 11.27 3.45
N VAL A 179 -9.85 11.02 2.42
CA VAL A 179 -10.29 10.36 1.18
C VAL A 179 -10.42 8.85 1.42
N SER A 180 -11.63 8.31 1.24
CA SER A 180 -11.86 6.86 1.32
C SER A 180 -11.55 6.21 -0.02
N GLU A 181 -10.54 5.32 -0.03
CA GLU A 181 -10.16 4.54 -1.21
C GLU A 181 -11.33 3.70 -1.75
N VAL A 182 -12.15 3.11 -0.88
CA VAL A 182 -13.32 2.30 -1.29
C VAL A 182 -14.35 3.16 -2.04
N LEU A 183 -14.61 4.38 -1.57
CA LEU A 183 -15.52 5.30 -2.25
C LEU A 183 -14.93 5.82 -3.55
N LEU A 184 -13.63 6.06 -3.60
CA LEU A 184 -12.92 6.44 -4.84
C LEU A 184 -13.06 5.34 -5.90
N ARG A 185 -12.84 4.07 -5.54
CA ARG A 185 -13.03 2.93 -6.45
C ARG A 185 -14.46 2.85 -6.99
N ARG A 186 -15.47 2.97 -6.12
CA ARG A 186 -16.88 2.99 -6.52
C ARG A 186 -17.20 4.16 -7.45
N LEU A 187 -16.63 5.33 -7.19
CA LEU A 187 -16.80 6.51 -8.03
C LEU A 187 -16.23 6.29 -9.44
N ILE A 188 -15.04 5.69 -9.53
CA ILE A 188 -14.42 5.32 -10.80
C ILE A 188 -15.30 4.30 -11.53
N GLU A 189 -15.73 3.22 -10.87
CA GLU A 189 -16.58 2.18 -11.47
C GLU A 189 -17.91 2.73 -12.02
N GLY A 190 -18.58 3.59 -11.25
CA GLY A 190 -19.88 4.16 -11.60
C GLY A 190 -19.84 5.22 -12.70
N THR A 191 -18.69 5.82 -12.99
CA THR A 191 -18.57 6.90 -13.99
C THR A 191 -18.20 6.33 -15.36
N SER A 192 -19.08 6.40 -16.37
CA SER A 192 -18.74 5.87 -17.70
C SER A 192 -17.49 6.53 -18.32
N PRO A 193 -16.65 5.78 -19.07
CA PRO A 193 -15.47 6.35 -19.74
C PRO A 193 -15.86 7.48 -20.68
N SER A 194 -15.00 8.51 -20.79
CA SER A 194 -15.19 9.57 -21.79
C SER A 194 -15.18 8.98 -23.19
N ARG A 195 -16.21 9.27 -23.99
CA ARG A 195 -16.39 8.77 -25.37
C ARG A 195 -15.24 9.11 -26.33
N GLY A 196 -14.32 10.00 -25.94
CA GLY A 196 -13.20 10.47 -26.76
C GLY A 196 -11.95 9.58 -26.77
N ASP A 197 -11.84 8.56 -25.91
CA ASP A 197 -10.60 7.77 -25.74
C ASP A 197 -10.64 6.36 -26.36
N VAL A 198 -11.69 6.02 -27.14
CA VAL A 198 -11.90 4.67 -27.72
C VAL A 198 -11.50 4.58 -29.21
N ALA A 199 -10.57 5.43 -29.67
CA ALA A 199 -10.07 5.41 -31.05
C ALA A 199 -8.70 4.70 -31.17
#